data_AF-A0A949I2H3-F1
#
_entry.id   AF-A0A949I2H3-F1
#
_cell.length_a   1.000
_cell.length_b   1.000
_cell.length_c   1.000
_cell.angle_alpha   90.00
_cell.angle_beta   90.00
_cell.angle_gamma   90.00
#
_symmetry.space_group_name_H-M   'P 1'
#
loop_
_entity.id
_entity.type
_entity.pdbx_description
1 polymer ?
#
loop_
_entity_poly.entity_id
_entity_poly.type
_entity_poly.pdbx_seq_one_letter_code
_entity_poly.pdbx_strand_id
1 'polypeptide(L)'
;GYGTAHLESRLAVGGDALRHYAGFFSAHTRSASRLANMVADYLGRPVEIQEFAGAWLPVAPDQQSRLPRGRVSGAFCALGVNAAIGTRAWDQQARFIVRIGPLSRAGFEALLPDKRQLPALVSLIRAYVGWEADFAINLVLDAREIPPLSLGGGAGAPRLGWTSWVPSSTATIKGRAMVDEAMFTAETVERLSA
;
A
#
# COMPACT_ATOMS: atom_id res chain seq x y z
N GLY A 1 3.75 4.65 -25.20
CA GLY A 1 2.47 4.58 -24.45
C GLY A 1 2.09 5.92 -23.88
N TYR A 2 2.91 6.53 -23.02
CA TYR A 2 2.53 7.70 -22.22
C TYR A 2 2.74 9.09 -22.87
N GLY A 3 3.22 9.18 -24.11
CA GLY A 3 3.50 10.45 -24.79
C GLY A 3 2.30 11.13 -25.46
N THR A 4 1.07 10.70 -25.18
CA THR A 4 -0.14 11.35 -25.71
C THR A 4 -0.60 12.43 -24.74
N ALA A 5 -0.82 13.66 -25.23
CA ALA A 5 -1.14 14.85 -24.43
C ALA A 5 -2.30 14.66 -23.41
N HIS A 6 -3.27 13.79 -23.72
CA HIS A 6 -4.44 13.53 -22.89
C HIS A 6 -4.17 12.60 -21.68
N LEU A 7 -3.05 11.87 -21.68
CA LEU A 7 -2.66 10.98 -20.57
C LEU A 7 -1.83 11.72 -19.51
N GLU A 8 -1.05 12.73 -19.91
CA GLU A 8 -0.24 13.53 -18.98
C GLU A 8 -1.11 14.27 -17.95
N SER A 9 -2.26 14.79 -18.36
CA SER A 9 -3.20 15.50 -17.47
C SER A 9 -3.94 14.59 -16.48
N ARG A 10 -3.88 13.27 -16.66
CA ARG A 10 -4.60 12.28 -15.83
C ARG A 10 -3.71 11.63 -14.77
N LEU A 11 -2.42 11.92 -14.77
CA LEU A 11 -1.45 11.33 -13.84
C LEU A 11 -1.05 12.37 -12.79
N ALA A 12 -1.31 12.06 -11.52
CA ALA A 12 -0.97 12.95 -10.41
C ALA A 12 0.55 13.22 -10.30
N VAL A 13 1.38 12.33 -10.85
CA VAL A 13 2.84 12.51 -10.93
C VAL A 13 3.29 13.51 -12.01
N GLY A 14 2.43 13.83 -12.98
CA GLY A 14 2.76 14.70 -14.11
C GLY A 14 3.65 14.03 -15.17
N GLY A 15 3.75 14.66 -16.35
CA GLY A 15 4.47 14.11 -17.50
C GLY A 15 6.01 14.11 -17.35
N ASP A 16 6.58 15.02 -16.56
CA ASP A 16 8.03 15.14 -16.39
C ASP A 16 8.66 13.92 -15.73
N ALA A 17 8.03 13.38 -14.69
CA ALA A 17 8.50 12.17 -14.01
C ALA A 17 8.51 10.98 -14.97
N LEU A 18 7.48 10.84 -15.82
CA LEU A 18 7.43 9.77 -16.81
C LEU A 18 8.54 9.90 -17.87
N ARG A 19 8.82 11.13 -18.32
CA ARG A 19 9.91 11.42 -19.26
C ARG A 19 11.27 11.11 -18.66
N HIS A 20 11.49 11.53 -17.40
CA HIS A 20 12.72 11.26 -16.68
C HIS A 20 12.99 9.75 -16.53
N TYR A 21 11.96 8.98 -16.17
CA TYR A 21 12.06 7.53 -16.00
C TYR A 21 11.76 6.72 -17.26
N ALA A 22 11.75 7.30 -18.46
CA ALA A 22 11.37 6.60 -19.69
C ALA A 22 12.16 5.29 -19.92
N GLY A 23 13.43 5.24 -19.50
CA GLY A 23 14.25 4.03 -19.53
C GLY A 23 13.69 2.89 -18.66
N PHE A 24 13.10 3.20 -17.49
CA PHE A 24 12.40 2.22 -16.67
C PHE A 24 11.18 1.66 -17.40
N PHE A 25 10.37 2.53 -17.99
CA PHE A 25 9.14 2.19 -18.72
C PHE A 25 9.37 1.44 -20.03
N SER A 26 10.56 1.61 -20.65
CA SER A 26 10.90 0.99 -21.94
C SER A 26 11.09 -0.53 -21.87
N ALA A 27 11.50 -1.05 -20.72
CA ALA A 27 11.59 -2.50 -20.52
C ALA A 27 10.19 -3.11 -20.54
N HIS A 28 10.05 -4.36 -20.98
CA HIS A 28 8.76 -5.06 -20.90
C HIS A 28 8.53 -5.66 -19.50
N THR A 29 9.58 -6.19 -18.88
CA THR A 29 9.52 -6.81 -17.56
C THR A 29 9.50 -5.78 -16.43
N ARG A 30 8.61 -5.96 -15.45
CA ARG A 30 8.51 -5.15 -14.24
C ARG A 30 9.16 -5.90 -13.09
N SER A 31 10.42 -5.56 -12.81
CA SER A 31 11.17 -6.15 -11.69
C SER A 31 10.99 -5.33 -10.41
N ALA A 32 10.88 -6.03 -9.27
CA ALA A 32 10.84 -5.43 -7.93
C ALA A 32 12.05 -4.53 -7.65
N SER A 33 13.26 -4.93 -8.04
CA SER A 33 14.47 -4.13 -7.83
C SER A 33 14.46 -2.84 -8.66
N ARG A 34 13.96 -2.89 -9.91
CA ARG A 34 13.79 -1.70 -10.75
C ARG A 34 12.75 -0.74 -10.17
N LEU A 35 11.63 -1.28 -9.67
CA LEU A 35 10.62 -0.48 -8.99
C LEU A 35 11.20 0.19 -7.73
N ALA A 36 11.92 -0.58 -6.90
CA ALA A 36 12.59 -0.06 -5.71
C ALA A 36 13.52 1.11 -6.06
N ASN A 37 14.39 0.94 -7.06
CA ASN A 37 15.34 1.96 -7.49
C ASN A 37 14.65 3.22 -8.03
N MET A 38 13.62 3.05 -8.87
CA MET A 38 12.86 4.18 -9.41
C MET A 38 12.17 4.98 -8.30
N VAL A 39 11.54 4.30 -7.34
CA VAL A 39 10.84 4.96 -6.23
C VAL A 39 11.83 5.57 -5.24
N ALA A 40 12.97 4.92 -5.00
CA ALA A 40 14.02 5.44 -4.15
C ALA A 40 14.62 6.74 -4.70
N ASP A 41 14.87 6.77 -6.01
CA ASP A 41 15.35 7.96 -6.73
C ASP A 41 14.31 9.08 -6.68
N TYR A 42 13.04 8.77 -6.98
CA TYR A 42 11.95 9.75 -6.98
C TYR A 42 11.74 10.41 -5.60
N LEU A 43 11.92 9.65 -4.51
CA LEU A 43 11.74 10.16 -3.15
C LEU A 43 13.02 10.69 -2.51
N GLY A 44 14.19 10.38 -3.08
CA GLY A 44 15.50 10.58 -2.45
C GLY A 44 15.65 9.82 -1.12
N ARG A 45 15.01 8.64 -0.99
CA ARG A 45 14.91 7.89 0.27
C ARG A 45 15.06 6.38 0.03
N PRO A 46 15.49 5.59 1.03
CA PRO A 46 15.58 4.14 0.87
C PRO A 46 14.19 3.52 0.71
N VAL A 47 14.07 2.59 -0.25
CA VAL A 47 12.84 1.91 -0.59
C VAL A 47 13.13 0.42 -0.79
N GLU A 48 12.27 -0.41 -0.23
CA GLU A 48 12.31 -1.86 -0.36
C GLU A 48 10.95 -2.36 -0.87
N ILE A 49 10.98 -3.37 -1.73
CA ILE A 49 9.77 -4.03 -2.22
C ILE A 49 9.66 -5.39 -1.55
N GLN A 50 8.62 -5.57 -0.74
CA GLN A 50 8.24 -6.87 -0.21
C GLN A 50 7.26 -7.52 -1.18
N GLU A 51 7.78 -8.46 -1.96
CA GLU A 51 7.01 -9.27 -2.89
C GLU A 51 6.12 -10.27 -2.14
N PHE A 52 5.03 -10.69 -2.78
CA PHE A 52 4.14 -11.74 -2.26
C PHE A 52 3.68 -11.48 -0.81
N ALA A 53 3.30 -10.25 -0.49
CA ALA A 53 2.80 -9.90 0.84
C ALA A 53 1.40 -10.48 1.10
N GLY A 54 0.66 -10.75 0.03
CA GLY A 54 -0.67 -11.31 0.04
C GLY A 54 -1.75 -10.36 0.57
N ALA A 55 -3.01 -10.77 0.38
CA ALA A 55 -4.16 -10.05 0.89
C ALA A 55 -5.35 -10.98 1.12
N TRP A 56 -6.23 -10.56 2.01
CA TRP A 56 -7.56 -11.15 2.14
C TRP A 56 -8.46 -10.62 1.04
N LEU A 57 -8.84 -11.49 0.11
CA LEU A 57 -9.78 -11.17 -0.96
C LEU A 57 -11.20 -11.61 -0.58
N PRO A 58 -12.24 -10.82 -0.92
CA PRO A 58 -13.62 -11.23 -0.69
C PRO A 58 -13.98 -12.43 -1.56
N VAL A 59 -14.65 -13.41 -0.97
CA VAL A 59 -15.29 -14.50 -1.72
C VAL A 59 -16.68 -14.03 -2.10
N ALA A 60 -16.99 -14.03 -3.41
CA ALA A 60 -18.28 -13.58 -3.91
C ALA A 60 -19.43 -14.37 -3.24
N PRO A 61 -20.56 -13.75 -2.88
CA PRO A 61 -21.62 -14.41 -2.13
C PRO A 61 -22.18 -15.69 -2.80
N ASP A 62 -22.16 -15.73 -4.12
CA ASP A 62 -22.56 -16.88 -4.95
C ASP A 62 -21.50 -17.99 -4.97
N GLN A 63 -20.26 -17.70 -4.60
CA GLN A 63 -19.14 -18.63 -4.46
C GLN A 63 -18.88 -19.08 -3.01
N GLN A 64 -19.67 -18.60 -2.05
CA GLN A 64 -19.55 -19.00 -0.65
C GLN A 64 -20.19 -20.37 -0.38
N SER A 65 -19.55 -21.14 0.50
CA SER A 65 -20.04 -22.42 0.96
C SER A 65 -21.41 -22.29 1.65
N ARG A 66 -22.39 -23.05 1.17
CA ARG A 66 -23.74 -23.13 1.74
C ARG A 66 -24.18 -24.57 1.82
N LEU A 67 -24.56 -25.01 3.02
CA LEU A 67 -25.17 -26.32 3.21
C LEU A 67 -26.59 -26.37 2.63
N PRO A 68 -27.04 -27.53 2.14
CA PRO A 68 -28.43 -27.70 1.72
C PRO A 68 -29.42 -27.37 2.84
N ARG A 69 -30.57 -26.78 2.50
CA ARG A 69 -31.64 -26.47 3.45
C ARG A 69 -33.00 -26.84 2.87
N GLY A 70 -33.60 -27.92 3.37
CA GLY A 70 -34.88 -28.43 2.86
C GLY A 70 -34.77 -28.82 1.38
N ARG A 71 -35.56 -28.17 0.52
CA ARG A 71 -35.51 -28.37 -0.95
C ARG A 71 -34.47 -27.49 -1.67
N VAL A 72 -33.77 -26.62 -0.95
CA VAL A 72 -32.74 -25.74 -1.52
C VAL A 72 -31.40 -26.48 -1.52
N SER A 73 -30.82 -26.68 -2.70
CA SER A 73 -29.48 -27.26 -2.85
C SER A 73 -28.41 -26.38 -2.18
N GLY A 74 -27.40 -27.04 -1.61
CA GLY A 74 -26.18 -26.38 -1.17
C GLY A 74 -25.37 -25.84 -2.34
N ALA A 75 -24.32 -25.09 -2.04
CA ALA A 75 -23.34 -24.59 -3.01
C ALA A 75 -21.96 -24.65 -2.36
N PHE A 76 -20.91 -24.97 -3.14
CA PHE A 76 -19.52 -24.95 -2.65
C PHE A 76 -19.34 -25.66 -1.30
N CYS A 77 -19.96 -26.82 -1.10
CA CYS A 77 -20.01 -27.49 0.21
C CYS A 77 -19.33 -28.87 0.24
N ALA A 78 -18.49 -29.17 -0.75
CA ALA A 78 -17.71 -30.41 -0.80
C ALA A 78 -16.29 -30.17 -0.25
N LEU A 79 -16.00 -30.80 0.88
CA LEU A 79 -14.69 -30.71 1.54
C LEU A 79 -13.59 -31.28 0.62
N GLY A 80 -12.45 -30.60 0.55
CA GLY A 80 -11.32 -30.99 -0.32
C GLY A 80 -11.57 -30.75 -1.82
N VAL A 81 -12.73 -30.22 -2.20
CA VAL A 81 -13.06 -29.94 -3.60
C VAL A 81 -13.32 -28.46 -3.80
N ASN A 82 -14.32 -27.90 -3.11
CA ASN A 82 -14.76 -26.52 -3.35
C ASN A 82 -15.29 -25.79 -2.11
N ALA A 83 -15.25 -26.41 -0.93
CA ALA A 83 -15.63 -25.75 0.31
C ALA A 83 -14.56 -24.73 0.76
N ALA A 84 -14.99 -23.49 0.93
CA ALA A 84 -14.23 -22.40 1.55
C ALA A 84 -14.83 -22.04 2.93
N ILE A 85 -13.98 -21.60 3.87
CA ILE A 85 -14.41 -21.12 5.19
C ILE A 85 -14.50 -19.60 5.20
N GLY A 86 -15.63 -19.06 5.68
CA GLY A 86 -15.83 -17.62 5.83
C GLY A 86 -16.17 -16.88 4.53
N THR A 87 -16.01 -15.55 4.57
CA THR A 87 -16.37 -14.63 3.48
C THR A 87 -15.16 -14.09 2.72
N ARG A 88 -13.95 -14.54 3.07
CA ARG A 88 -12.69 -14.08 2.48
C ARG A 88 -11.70 -15.25 2.35
N ALA A 89 -10.87 -15.19 1.32
CA ALA A 89 -9.78 -16.14 1.10
C ALA A 89 -8.45 -15.40 1.09
N TRP A 90 -7.39 -16.05 1.57
CA TRP A 90 -6.03 -15.52 1.50
C TRP A 90 -5.42 -15.86 0.15
N ASP A 91 -4.92 -14.84 -0.55
CA ASP A 91 -4.13 -14.99 -1.76
C ASP A 91 -2.75 -14.36 -1.55
N GLN A 92 -1.70 -15.18 -1.69
CA GLN A 92 -0.31 -14.77 -1.46
C GLN A 92 0.21 -13.80 -2.54
N GLN A 93 -0.33 -13.89 -3.76
CA GLN A 93 0.12 -13.10 -4.92
C GLN A 93 -0.70 -11.82 -5.10
N ALA A 94 -1.77 -11.65 -4.32
CA ALA A 94 -2.70 -10.53 -4.46
C ALA A 94 -2.05 -9.15 -4.32
N ARG A 95 -0.93 -9.03 -3.60
CA ARG A 95 -0.33 -7.73 -3.30
C ARG A 95 1.17 -7.80 -3.01
N PHE A 96 1.89 -6.73 -3.36
CA PHE A 96 3.22 -6.40 -2.82
C PHE A 96 3.21 -5.13 -1.95
N ILE A 97 4.21 -4.95 -1.10
CA ILE A 97 4.33 -3.78 -0.23
C ILE A 97 5.57 -2.96 -0.63
N VAL A 98 5.39 -1.65 -0.79
CA VAL A 98 6.46 -0.68 -0.97
C VAL A 98 6.81 -0.09 0.38
N ARG A 99 7.90 -0.54 0.98
CA ARG A 99 8.39 -0.05 2.28
C ARG A 99 9.31 1.15 2.05
N ILE A 100 8.97 2.28 2.65
CA ILE A 100 9.67 3.56 2.46
C ILE A 100 10.20 4.02 3.81
N GLY A 101 11.52 4.14 3.94
CA GLY A 101 12.15 4.69 5.12
C GLY A 101 13.54 4.11 5.41
N PRO A 102 14.15 4.50 6.53
CA PRO A 102 13.55 5.29 7.61
C PRO A 102 13.22 6.73 7.20
N LEU A 103 12.12 7.26 7.71
CA LEU A 103 11.65 8.61 7.47
C LEU A 103 11.88 9.48 8.70
N SER A 104 12.21 10.75 8.47
CA SER A 104 12.01 11.78 9.48
C SER A 104 10.53 12.08 9.63
N ARG A 105 10.13 12.71 10.74
CA ARG A 105 8.77 13.11 11.04
C ARG A 105 8.17 13.95 9.91
N ALA A 106 8.90 14.96 9.45
CA ALA A 106 8.45 15.80 8.34
C ALA A 106 8.29 15.00 7.04
N GLY A 107 9.20 14.04 6.77
CA GLY A 107 9.11 13.15 5.61
C GLY A 107 7.92 12.20 5.67
N PHE A 108 7.66 11.63 6.83
CA PHE A 108 6.50 10.80 7.10
C PHE A 108 5.21 11.60 6.92
N GLU A 109 5.16 12.81 7.50
CA GLU A 109 3.97 13.64 7.40
C GLU A 109 3.68 14.11 5.98
N ALA A 110 4.72 14.40 5.18
CA ALA A 110 4.59 14.76 3.78
C ALA A 110 4.05 13.61 2.90
N LEU A 111 4.25 12.35 3.32
CA LEU A 111 3.83 11.14 2.63
C LEU A 111 2.52 10.55 3.16
N LEU A 112 1.74 11.31 3.94
CA LEU A 112 0.41 10.87 4.36
C LEU A 112 -0.61 10.97 3.21
N PRO A 113 -1.70 10.18 3.24
CA PRO A 113 -2.72 10.19 2.18
C PRO A 113 -3.40 11.54 1.95
N ASP A 114 -3.44 12.41 2.95
CA ASP A 114 -3.99 13.77 2.84
C ASP A 114 -3.00 14.79 2.24
N LYS A 115 -1.78 14.38 1.91
CA LYS A 115 -0.76 15.21 1.27
C LYS A 115 -0.60 14.83 -0.18
N ARG A 116 -0.20 15.80 -1.02
CA ARG A 116 -0.06 15.62 -2.47
C ARG A 116 1.02 14.62 -2.88
N GLN A 117 2.03 14.39 -2.03
CA GLN A 117 3.17 13.56 -2.39
C GLN A 117 2.82 12.07 -2.50
N LEU A 118 1.95 11.55 -1.62
CA LEU A 118 1.57 10.13 -1.64
C LEU A 118 0.72 9.76 -2.88
N PRO A 119 -0.34 10.50 -3.26
CA PRO A 119 -1.07 10.25 -4.50
C PRO A 119 -0.20 10.36 -5.75
N ALA A 120 0.75 11.31 -5.80
CA ALA A 120 1.70 11.41 -6.91
C ALA A 120 2.60 10.15 -6.99
N LEU A 121 3.10 9.67 -5.84
CA LEU A 121 3.88 8.43 -5.77
C LEU A 121 3.05 7.21 -6.20
N VAL A 122 1.83 7.07 -5.70
CA VAL A 122 0.90 5.99 -6.08
C VAL A 122 0.63 6.04 -7.58
N SER A 123 0.41 7.23 -8.15
CA SER A 123 0.24 7.42 -9.60
C SER A 123 1.47 6.99 -10.40
N LEU A 124 2.69 7.30 -9.94
CA LEU A 124 3.93 6.86 -10.59
C LEU A 124 4.07 5.33 -10.58
N ILE A 125 3.87 4.72 -9.41
CA ILE A 125 3.96 3.26 -9.26
C ILE A 125 2.89 2.60 -10.13
N ARG A 126 1.65 3.10 -10.09
CA ARG A 126 0.53 2.61 -10.89
C ARG A 126 0.80 2.71 -12.39
N ALA A 127 1.40 3.81 -12.85
CA ALA A 127 1.83 3.94 -14.24
C ALA A 127 2.89 2.90 -14.60
N TYR A 128 3.79 2.56 -13.68
CA TYR A 128 4.84 1.58 -13.92
C TYR A 128 4.29 0.14 -13.89
N VAL A 129 3.62 -0.29 -12.82
CA VAL A 129 3.19 -1.69 -12.64
C VAL A 129 1.87 -2.03 -13.33
N GLY A 130 1.07 -1.03 -13.68
CA GLY A 130 -0.27 -1.22 -14.24
C GLY A 130 -1.33 -1.51 -13.18
N TRP A 131 -2.52 -1.93 -13.65
CA TRP A 131 -3.69 -2.19 -12.80
C TRP A 131 -3.83 -3.66 -12.38
N GLU A 132 -3.02 -4.56 -12.95
CA GLU A 132 -3.08 -5.99 -12.65
C GLU A 132 -2.45 -6.34 -11.30
N ALA A 133 -1.47 -5.55 -10.86
CA ALA A 133 -0.79 -5.74 -9.57
C ALA A 133 -1.30 -4.72 -8.54
N ASP A 134 -1.86 -5.21 -7.43
CA ASP A 134 -2.19 -4.36 -6.29
C ASP A 134 -0.97 -4.14 -5.39
N PHE A 135 -0.94 -2.99 -4.71
CA PHE A 135 0.15 -2.64 -3.80
C PHE A 135 -0.31 -1.80 -2.61
N ALA A 136 0.48 -1.84 -1.55
CA ALA A 136 0.36 -0.93 -0.41
C ALA A 136 1.68 -0.21 -0.15
N ILE A 137 1.58 1.02 0.33
CA ILE A 137 2.71 1.81 0.78
C ILE A 137 2.83 1.65 2.29
N ASN A 138 3.97 1.15 2.75
CA ASN A 138 4.30 1.12 4.16
C ASN A 138 5.33 2.22 4.48
N LEU A 139 4.94 3.18 5.30
CA LEU A 139 5.84 4.24 5.77
C LEU A 139 6.51 3.77 7.07
N VAL A 140 7.84 3.86 7.08
CA VAL A 140 8.68 3.46 8.20
C VAL A 140 9.28 4.71 8.84
N LEU A 141 8.81 5.07 10.03
CA LEU A 141 9.31 6.22 10.80
C LEU A 141 10.57 5.84 11.58
N ASP A 142 11.53 6.75 11.66
CA ASP A 142 12.65 6.61 12.59
C ASP A 142 12.11 6.57 14.03
N ALA A 143 12.46 5.53 14.79
CA ALA A 143 11.94 5.33 16.14
C ALA A 143 12.23 6.52 17.08
N ARG A 144 13.29 7.30 16.79
CA ARG A 144 13.67 8.49 17.58
C ARG A 144 12.77 9.70 17.30
N GLU A 145 12.01 9.68 16.21
CA GLU A 145 11.13 10.76 15.79
C GLU A 145 9.65 10.48 16.09
N ILE A 146 9.36 9.41 16.84
CA ILE A 146 8.01 9.10 17.32
C ILE A 146 7.58 10.15 18.36
N PRO A 147 6.51 10.93 18.10
CA PRO A 147 6.01 11.87 19.08
C PRO A 147 5.35 11.14 20.27
N PRO A 148 5.37 11.73 21.48
CA PRO A 148 4.63 11.18 22.60
C PRO A 148 3.12 11.16 22.28
N LEU A 149 2.46 10.05 22.59
CA LEU A 149 1.02 9.95 22.41
C LEU A 149 0.29 10.82 23.43
N SER A 150 -0.49 11.78 22.93
CA SER A 150 -1.35 12.63 23.74
C SER A 150 -2.78 12.58 23.23
N LEU A 151 -3.74 12.46 24.16
CA LEU A 151 -5.16 12.55 23.85
C LEU A 151 -5.55 14.04 23.85
N GLY A 152 -5.97 14.55 22.69
CA GLY A 152 -6.39 15.93 22.54
C GLY A 152 -6.81 16.25 21.11
N GLY A 153 -7.53 17.36 20.93
CA GLY A 153 -7.87 17.92 19.62
C GLY A 153 -6.92 19.06 19.25
N GLY A 154 -6.55 19.17 17.97
CA GLY A 154 -5.69 20.25 17.47
C GLY A 154 -4.90 19.87 16.21
N ALA A 155 -4.19 20.85 15.65
CA ALA A 155 -3.23 20.60 14.58
C ALA A 155 -2.11 19.69 15.12
N GLY A 156 -1.97 18.48 14.55
CA GLY A 156 -1.00 17.48 15.01
C GLY A 156 -1.57 16.43 15.97
N ALA A 157 -2.89 16.40 16.22
CA ALA A 157 -3.52 15.33 16.98
C ALA A 157 -3.23 13.94 16.35
N PRO A 158 -2.99 12.89 17.16
CA PRO A 158 -2.72 11.56 16.65
C PRO A 158 -3.93 11.03 15.89
N ARG A 159 -3.70 10.51 14.68
CA ARG A 159 -4.74 9.92 13.83
C ARG A 159 -4.60 8.41 13.89
N LEU A 160 -5.69 7.74 14.24
CA LEU A 160 -5.69 6.29 14.44
C LEU A 160 -5.23 5.55 13.19
N GLY A 161 -4.25 4.66 13.36
CA GLY A 161 -3.66 3.86 12.28
C GLY A 161 -2.76 4.63 11.30
N TRP A 162 -2.55 5.92 11.52
CA TRP A 162 -1.71 6.78 10.67
C TRP A 162 -0.56 7.40 11.47
N THR A 163 -0.86 8.00 12.63
CA THR A 163 0.10 8.75 13.46
C THR A 163 -0.11 8.55 14.96
N SER A 164 -0.65 7.39 15.37
CA SER A 164 -0.94 7.07 16.77
C SER A 164 -0.12 5.87 17.26
N TRP A 165 0.86 6.11 18.14
CA TRP A 165 1.72 5.07 18.70
C TRP A 165 1.45 4.87 20.18
N VAL A 166 1.07 3.66 20.57
CA VAL A 166 0.83 3.37 21.98
C VAL A 166 2.18 3.09 22.65
N PRO A 167 2.60 3.87 23.66
CA PRO A 167 3.78 3.56 24.43
C PRO A 167 3.56 2.24 25.19
N SER A 168 4.51 1.32 25.09
CA SER A 168 4.46 0.05 25.84
C SER A 168 5.21 0.20 27.16
N SER A 169 4.62 -0.23 28.28
CA SER A 169 5.27 -0.20 29.60
C SER A 169 6.37 -1.25 29.75
N THR A 170 6.33 -2.33 28.97
CA THR A 170 7.28 -3.45 29.02
C THR A 170 8.32 -3.39 27.91
N ALA A 171 8.01 -2.71 26.81
CA ALA A 171 9.00 -2.45 25.77
C ALA A 171 9.50 -1.03 25.92
N THR A 172 10.71 -0.91 26.46
CA THR A 172 11.54 0.14 25.87
C THR A 172 11.52 -0.12 24.36
N ILE A 173 11.24 0.87 23.52
CA ILE A 173 11.64 0.82 22.11
C ILE A 173 13.19 0.93 22.06
N LYS A 174 13.91 0.18 22.90
CA LYS A 174 15.36 0.00 22.84
C LYS A 174 15.56 -1.21 21.94
N GLY A 175 16.02 -0.95 20.72
CA GLY A 175 16.47 -1.98 19.79
C GLY A 175 15.82 -1.95 18.42
N ARG A 176 14.65 -1.29 18.26
CA ARG A 176 14.11 -1.01 16.91
C ARG A 176 14.56 0.37 16.48
N ALA A 177 15.49 0.44 15.52
CA ALA A 177 15.85 1.69 14.86
C ALA A 177 14.72 2.22 13.95
N MET A 178 13.79 1.34 13.57
CA MET A 178 12.74 1.57 12.58
C MET A 178 11.45 0.88 13.02
N VAL A 179 10.31 1.49 12.75
CA VAL A 179 9.01 0.88 13.08
C VAL A 179 8.10 0.91 11.85
N ASP A 180 7.48 -0.23 11.58
CA ASP A 180 6.54 -0.43 10.48
C ASP A 180 5.14 -0.08 10.96
N GLU A 181 4.60 1.06 10.51
CA GLU A 181 3.51 1.69 11.27
C GLU A 181 2.29 1.99 10.41
N ALA A 182 2.47 2.75 9.34
CA ALA A 182 1.35 3.15 8.50
C ALA A 182 1.38 2.38 7.18
N MET A 183 0.29 1.68 6.89
CA MET A 183 0.10 0.97 5.63
C MET A 183 -1.12 1.53 4.90
N PHE A 184 -0.90 2.03 3.70
CA PHE A 184 -1.92 2.62 2.85
C PHE A 184 -2.04 1.82 1.57
N THR A 185 -3.19 1.20 1.31
CA THR A 185 -3.40 0.53 0.03
C THR A 185 -3.54 1.56 -1.08
N ALA A 186 -3.04 1.26 -2.28
CA ALA A 186 -3.15 2.15 -3.43
C ALA A 186 -4.61 2.55 -3.69
N GLU A 187 -5.54 1.59 -3.63
CA GLU A 187 -6.98 1.82 -3.79
C GLU A 187 -7.55 2.79 -2.74
N THR A 188 -7.02 2.80 -1.51
CA THR A 188 -7.46 3.76 -0.47
C THR A 188 -6.95 5.16 -0.79
N VAL A 189 -5.70 5.29 -1.20
CA VAL A 189 -5.10 6.58 -1.56
C VAL A 189 -5.76 7.18 -2.81
N GLU A 190 -6.01 6.35 -3.82
CA GLU A 190 -6.72 6.73 -5.05
C GLU A 190 -8.14 7.23 -4.74
N ARG A 191 -8.88 6.56 -3.84
CA ARG A 191 -10.22 7.00 -3.40
C ARG A 191 -10.21 8.30 -2.59
N LEU A 192 -9.16 8.58 -1.82
CA LEU A 192 -9.04 9.81 -1.04
C LEU A 192 -8.62 11.02 -1.89
N SER A 193 -8.11 10.79 -3.10
CA SER A 193 -7.60 11.83 -4.01
C SER A 193 -8.53 12.12 -5.19
N ALA A 194 -9.61 11.35 -5.36
CA ALA A 194 -10.69 11.57 -6.32
C ALA A 194 -11.71 12.58 -5.78
#